data_AF-A0A0F9DH49-F1
#
_entry.id   AF-A0A0F9DH49-F1
#
_cell.length_a   1.000
_cell.length_b   1.000
_cell.length_c   1.000
_cell.angle_alpha   90.00
_cell.angle_beta   90.00
_cell.angle_gamma   90.00
#
_symmetry.space_group_name_H-M   'P 1'
#
loop_
_entity.id
_entity.type
_entity.pdbx_description
1 polymer ?
#
loop_
_entity_poly.entity_id
_entity_poly.type
_entity_poly.pdbx_seq_one_letter_code
_entity_poly.pdbx_strand_id
1 'polypeptide(L)' 'MPEEVNPLAVVPCPKCGEPLWFYRIYQVDLMLDREGDPIEIGDIADDPWDHEEVACPSCGHKPKYHWEETGLGHIIILNV' A
#
# COMPACT_ATOMS: atom_id res chain seq x y z
N MET A 1 1.67 -32.42 4.70
CA MET A 1 1.74 -31.45 5.81
C MET A 1 1.26 -30.15 5.20
N PRO A 2 0.05 -29.65 5.51
CA PRO A 2 -0.37 -28.38 4.93
C PRO A 2 0.51 -27.30 5.56
N GLU A 3 1.25 -26.60 4.70
CA GLU A 3 2.04 -25.44 5.07
C GLU A 3 1.05 -24.40 5.63
N GLU A 4 1.16 -24.13 6.93
CA GLU A 4 0.46 -23.01 7.55
C GLU A 4 0.94 -21.75 6.85
N VAL A 5 0.16 -21.27 5.88
CA VAL A 5 0.31 -19.94 5.31
C VAL A 5 0.15 -18.99 6.49
N ASN A 6 1.28 -18.52 7.04
CA ASN A 6 1.31 -17.53 8.09
C ASN A 6 0.59 -16.31 7.52
N PRO A 7 -0.66 -16.05 7.92
CA PRO A 7 -1.43 -14.98 7.30
C PRO A 7 -0.64 -13.73 7.60
N LEU A 8 -0.19 -13.00 6.56
CA LEU A 8 0.34 -11.65 6.66
C LEU A 8 -0.43 -10.96 7.79
N ALA A 9 0.22 -10.74 8.93
CA ALA A 9 -0.47 -10.38 10.16
C ALA A 9 -1.36 -9.18 9.87
N VAL A 10 -2.66 -9.41 9.79
CA VAL A 10 -3.60 -8.41 9.31
C VAL A 10 -3.70 -7.37 10.41
N VAL A 11 -3.08 -6.21 10.21
CA VAL A 11 -3.03 -5.18 11.23
C VAL A 11 -4.39 -4.49 11.30
N PRO A 12 -5.12 -4.58 12.42
CA PRO A 12 -6.45 -4.00 12.53
C PRO A 12 -6.38 -2.48 12.62
N CYS A 13 -7.34 -1.80 12.02
CA CYS A 13 -7.47 -0.35 12.13
C CYS A 13 -7.81 0.04 13.57
N PRO A 14 -7.07 0.96 14.21
CA PRO A 14 -7.36 1.39 15.58
C PRO A 14 -8.69 2.14 15.73
N LYS A 15 -9.34 2.58 14.64
CA LYS A 15 -10.63 3.28 14.67
C LYS A 15 -11.84 2.38 14.47
N CYS A 16 -11.76 1.36 13.63
CA CYS A 16 -12.92 0.56 13.24
C CYS A 16 -12.70 -0.96 13.29
N GLY A 17 -11.48 -1.42 13.60
CA GLY A 17 -11.14 -2.84 13.67
C GLY A 17 -10.90 -3.51 12.31
N GLU A 18 -11.36 -2.91 11.21
CA GLU A 18 -11.14 -3.44 9.86
C GLU A 18 -9.66 -3.48 9.47
N PRO A 19 -9.23 -4.42 8.62
CA PRO A 19 -7.85 -4.53 8.14
C PRO A 19 -7.28 -3.22 7.57
N LEU A 20 -6.07 -2.85 7.98
CA LEU A 20 -5.29 -1.82 7.30
C LEU A 20 -4.67 -2.36 6.01
N TRP A 21 -4.62 -1.51 5.00
CA TRP A 21 -4.06 -1.81 3.69
C TRP A 21 -2.81 -0.98 3.47
N PHE A 22 -1.81 -1.60 2.85
CA PHE A 22 -0.59 -0.93 2.42
C PHE A 22 -0.70 -0.67 0.91
N TYR A 23 -0.68 0.60 0.53
CA TYR A 23 -0.78 1.06 -0.84
C TYR A 23 0.60 1.53 -1.31
N ARG A 24 0.98 1.07 -2.51
CA ARG A 24 2.01 1.71 -3.32
C ARG A 24 1.31 2.52 -4.39
N ILE A 25 1.55 3.81 -4.40
CA ILE A 25 0.85 4.77 -5.24
C ILE A 25 1.84 5.28 -6.28
N TYR A 26 1.47 5.08 -7.54
CA TYR A 26 2.15 5.64 -8.70
C TYR A 26 1.39 6.89 -9.10
N GLN A 27 2.03 8.05 -8.99
CA GLN A 27 1.49 9.32 -9.39
C GLN A 27 2.04 9.68 -10.76
N VAL A 28 1.23 9.41 -11.78
CA VAL A 28 1.54 9.73 -13.16
C VAL A 28 0.65 10.87 -13.63
N ASP A 29 1.21 11.75 -14.45
CA ASP A 29 0.40 12.76 -15.14
C ASP A 29 -0.64 12.04 -16.01
N LEU A 30 -1.89 12.48 -15.93
CA LEU A 30 -2.96 11.96 -16.78
C LEU A 30 -2.65 12.33 -18.24
N MET A 31 -2.12 11.37 -18.98
CA MET A 31 -1.94 11.51 -20.42
C MET A 31 -3.23 11.13 -21.13
N LEU A 32 -3.72 12.04 -21.97
CA LEU A 32 -4.88 11.81 -22.82
C LEU A 32 -4.41 11.61 -24.26
N ASP A 33 -5.10 10.76 -24.99
CA ASP A 33 -4.91 10.66 -26.44
C ASP A 33 -5.56 11.85 -27.18
N ARG A 34 -5.61 11.77 -28.52
CA ARG A 34 -6.20 12.84 -29.35
C ARG A 34 -7.72 12.94 -29.24
N GLU A 35 -8.37 11.90 -28.74
CA GLU A 35 -9.82 11.80 -28.56
C GLU A 35 -10.24 12.23 -27.14
N GLY A 36 -9.25 12.39 -26.25
CA GLY A 36 -9.44 12.82 -24.86
C GLY A 36 -9.55 11.65 -23.89
N ASP A 37 -9.22 10.44 -24.32
CA ASP A 37 -9.31 9.24 -23.51
C ASP A 37 -8.01 9.00 -22.71
N PRO A 38 -8.10 8.55 -21.44
CA PRO A 38 -6.92 8.23 -20.64
C PRO A 38 -6.07 7.13 -21.28
N ILE A 39 -4.78 7.42 -21.48
CA ILE A 39 -3.81 6.41 -21.89
C ILE A 39 -3.47 5.55 -20.67
N GLU A 40 -3.81 4.27 -20.70
CA GLU A 40 -3.44 3.33 -19.64
C GLU A 40 -1.93 3.13 -19.60
N ILE A 41 -1.30 3.46 -18.48
CA ILE A 41 0.13 3.28 -18.29
C ILE A 41 0.35 1.84 -17.77
N GLY A 42 0.23 0.88 -18.69
CA GLY A 42 0.35 -0.55 -18.40
C GLY A 42 1.78 -1.06 -18.19
N ASP A 43 2.79 -0.22 -18.44
CA ASP A 43 4.20 -0.64 -18.51
C ASP A 43 5.07 -0.19 -17.31
N ILE A 44 4.46 0.36 -16.24
CA ILE A 44 5.20 0.89 -15.07
C ILE A 44 5.67 -0.21 -14.08
N ALA A 45 5.95 -1.42 -14.56
CA ALA A 45 6.30 -2.53 -13.66
C ALA A 45 7.64 -2.31 -12.91
N ASP A 46 8.50 -1.41 -13.42
CA ASP A 46 9.86 -1.17 -12.90
C ASP A 46 10.14 0.28 -12.43
N ASP A 47 9.17 1.22 -12.47
CA ASP A 47 9.43 2.55 -11.92
C ASP A 47 9.33 2.55 -10.38
N PRO A 48 10.17 3.35 -9.70
CA PRO A 48 10.02 3.58 -8.27
C PRO A 48 8.64 4.19 -8.00
N TRP A 49 7.89 3.60 -7.07
CA TRP A 49 6.63 4.17 -6.59
C TRP A 49 6.87 5.56 -5.98
N ASP A 50 5.99 6.51 -6.27
CA ASP A 50 6.12 7.87 -5.78
C ASP A 50 5.87 7.95 -4.28
N HIS A 51 4.81 7.27 -3.83
CA HIS A 51 4.31 7.34 -2.46
C HIS A 51 3.91 5.96 -1.95
N GLU A 52 4.23 5.70 -0.68
CA GLU A 52 3.68 4.58 0.07
C GLU A 52 2.69 5.14 1.09
N GLU A 53 1.60 4.41 1.36
CA GLU A 53 0.62 4.80 2.36
C GLU A 53 0.03 3.57 3.06
N VAL A 54 -0.16 3.65 4.38
CA VAL A 54 -1.03 2.74 5.12
C VAL A 54 -2.36 3.43 5.39
N ALA A 55 -3.47 2.83 4.95
CA ALA A 55 -4.79 3.38 5.19
C ALA A 55 -5.83 2.28 5.44
N CYS A 56 -6.84 2.61 6.24
CA CYS A 56 -8.03 1.77 6.39
C CYS A 56 -9.00 2.03 5.23
N PRO A 57 -9.32 1.04 4.39
CA PRO A 57 -10.26 1.22 3.27
C PRO A 57 -11.70 1.47 3.74
N SER A 58 -12.05 1.02 4.95
CA SER A 58 -13.41 1.13 5.49
C SER A 58 -13.69 2.53 6.05
N CYS A 59 -12.81 3.07 6.90
CA CYS A 59 -13.04 4.34 7.58
C CYS A 59 -12.11 5.49 7.14
N GLY A 60 -11.19 5.23 6.21
CA GLY A 60 -10.23 6.23 5.70
C GLY A 60 -9.17 6.66 6.72
N HIS A 61 -9.05 5.97 7.87
CA HIS A 61 -8.02 6.30 8.85
C HIS A 61 -6.63 5.97 8.32
N LYS A 62 -5.74 6.97 8.36
CA LYS A 62 -4.33 6.88 7.95
C LYS A 62 -3.43 6.95 9.19
N PRO A 63 -3.00 5.82 9.76
CA PRO A 63 -2.08 5.83 10.90
C PRO A 63 -0.71 6.35 10.45
N LYS A 64 0.01 6.98 11.38
CA LYS A 64 1.44 7.26 11.16
C LYS A 64 2.20 5.94 11.24
N TYR A 65 3.17 5.74 10.35
CA TYR A 65 4.00 4.55 10.36
C TYR A 65 5.42 4.90 9.92
N HIS A 66 6.35 3.97 10.16
CA HIS A 66 7.69 4.02 9.61
C HIS A 66 8.18 2.61 9.31
N TRP A 67 9.16 2.52 8.43
CA TRP A 67 9.86 1.27 8.13
C TRP A 67 11.05 1.11 9.06
N GLU A 68 11.24 -0.09 9.58
CA GLU A 68 12.42 -0.47 10.35
C GLU A 68 13.11 -1.65 9.65
N GLU A 69 14.42 -1.51 9.38
CA GLU A 69 15.24 -2.60 8.88
C GLU A 69 15.63 -3.50 10.05
N THR A 70 15.25 -4.77 9.94
CA THR A 70 15.66 -5.82 10.88
C THR A 70 16.62 -6.78 10.18
N GLY A 71 17.37 -7.56 10.94
CA GLY A 71 18.22 -8.63 10.38
C GLY A 71 17.45 -9.73 9.61
N LEU A 72 16.12 -9.65 9.55
CA LEU A 72 15.22 -10.55 8.82
C LEU A 72 14.48 -9.86 7.65
N GLY A 73 14.73 -8.57 7.41
CA GLY A 73 14.06 -7.76 6.38
C GLY A 73 13.41 -6.49 6.95
N HIS A 74 12.56 -5.86 6.14
CA HIS A 74 11.87 -4.63 6.53
C HIS A 74 10.53 -4.93 7.19
N ILE A 75 10.24 -4.27 8.31
CA ILE A 75 8.94 -4.32 8.98
C ILE A 75 8.29 -2.94 9.03
N ILE A 76 6.96 -2.89 8.98
CA ILE A 76 6.18 -1.66 9.15
C ILE A 76 5.83 -1.52 10.63
N ILE A 77 6.21 -0.41 11.25
CA ILE A 77 5.85 -0.07 12.62
C ILE A 77 4.79 1.04 12.59
N LEU A 78 3.60 0.74 13.12
CA LEU A 78 2.55 1.74 13.34
C LEU A 78 2.84 2.53 14.61
N ASN A 79 2.85 3.86 14.48
CA ASN A 79 2.91 4.78 15.62
C ASN A 79 1.48 4.94 16.16
N VAL A 80 1.11 4.11 17.14
CA VAL A 80 -0.18 4.14 17.85
C VAL A 80 -0.18 5.14 19.00
#